data_AF-A0A561UER4-F1
#
_entry.id   AF-A0A561UER4-F1
#
_cell.length_a   1.000
_cell.length_b   1.000
_cell.length_c   1.000
_cell.angle_alpha   90.00
_cell.angle_beta   90.00
_cell.angle_gamma   90.00
#
_symmetry.space_group_name_H-M   'P 1'
#
loop_
_entity.id
_entity.type
_entity.pdbx_description
1 polymer ?
#
loop_
_entity_poly.entity_id
_entity_poly.type
_entity_poly.pdbx_seq_one_letter_code
_entity_poly.pdbx_strand_id
1 'polypeptide(L)'
;MTGTTLSADDQGEFLDRFSHFEDGVITGIRLQLPRTGGSGWTAEFDVQAVDGADGDEWRLVRITLSGLYEYEFPLSRQYSYFVLSDGLNLDCTAERCLLDLDPGPDPWTPAQVGQPGEYSKQYAIGTSCTYEVLDGPFI
;
A
#
# COMPACT_ATOMS: atom_id res chain seq x y z
N MET A 1 -6.51 13.04 10.99
CA MET A 1 -6.07 12.43 9.72
C MET A 1 -7.15 12.74 8.70
N THR A 2 -6.79 13.35 7.57
CA THR A 2 -7.69 13.93 6.57
C THR A 2 -7.89 13.03 5.34
N GLY A 3 -7.48 11.76 5.41
CA GLY A 3 -7.59 10.81 4.30
C GLY A 3 -8.94 10.11 4.22
N THR A 4 -9.25 9.60 3.03
CA THR A 4 -10.39 8.71 2.76
C THR A 4 -10.08 7.33 3.35
N THR A 5 -11.02 6.76 4.11
CA THR A 5 -10.86 5.41 4.69
C THR A 5 -11.23 4.36 3.66
N LEU A 6 -10.38 3.35 3.48
CA LEU A 6 -10.64 2.20 2.62
C LEU A 6 -11.36 1.09 3.40
N SER A 7 -12.23 0.39 2.71
CA SER A 7 -13.11 -0.67 3.18
C SER A 7 -13.24 -1.76 2.10
N ALA A 8 -13.99 -2.81 2.41
CA ALA A 8 -14.23 -3.89 1.46
C ALA A 8 -15.04 -3.42 0.24
N ASP A 9 -15.84 -2.37 0.41
CA ASP A 9 -16.79 -1.89 -0.61
C ASP A 9 -16.14 -0.94 -1.63
N ASP A 10 -15.09 -0.21 -1.24
CA ASP A 10 -14.46 0.85 -2.06
C ASP A 10 -12.99 0.58 -2.43
N GLN A 11 -12.37 -0.47 -1.88
CA GLN A 11 -11.00 -0.83 -2.24
C GLN A 11 -10.80 -1.14 -3.73
N GLY A 12 -11.79 -1.73 -4.40
CA GLY A 12 -11.73 -2.03 -5.83
C GLY A 12 -11.70 -0.75 -6.67
N GLU A 13 -12.59 0.20 -6.36
CA GLU A 13 -12.62 1.51 -7.02
C GLU A 13 -11.32 2.28 -6.80
N PHE A 14 -10.74 2.20 -5.60
CA PHE A 14 -9.43 2.79 -5.32
C PHE A 14 -8.31 2.18 -6.19
N LEU A 15 -8.26 0.85 -6.32
CA LEU A 15 -7.28 0.21 -7.21
C LEU A 15 -7.49 0.59 -8.67
N ASP A 16 -8.74 0.51 -9.16
CA ASP A 16 -9.10 0.81 -10.54
C ASP A 16 -8.72 2.25 -10.91
N ARG A 17 -8.96 3.21 -10.00
CA ARG A 17 -8.60 4.62 -10.20
C ARG A 17 -7.11 4.81 -10.51
N PHE A 18 -6.24 4.04 -9.88
CA PHE A 18 -4.79 4.17 -10.03
C PHE A 18 -4.18 3.07 -10.91
N SER A 19 -4.99 2.39 -11.74
CA SER A 19 -4.55 1.26 -12.57
C SER A 19 -3.78 0.20 -11.77
N HIS A 20 -4.31 -0.18 -10.60
CA HIS A 20 -3.66 -1.08 -9.63
C HIS A 20 -2.25 -0.65 -9.21
N PHE A 21 -1.88 0.61 -9.41
CA PHE A 21 -0.54 1.14 -9.21
C PHE A 21 0.54 0.43 -10.05
N GLU A 22 0.15 -0.18 -11.18
CA GLU A 22 1.12 -0.74 -12.13
C GLU A 22 2.14 0.34 -12.54
N ASP A 23 3.42 -0.01 -12.47
CA ASP A 23 4.57 0.89 -12.68
C ASP A 23 4.63 2.10 -11.72
N GLY A 24 3.84 2.09 -10.64
CA GLY A 24 3.88 3.10 -9.60
C GLY A 24 5.25 3.14 -8.89
N VAL A 25 5.67 4.33 -8.46
CA VAL A 25 7.00 4.54 -7.86
C VAL A 25 6.87 4.83 -6.37
N ILE A 26 7.45 3.97 -5.54
CA ILE A 26 7.55 4.23 -4.10
C ILE A 26 8.62 5.31 -3.87
N THR A 27 8.20 6.45 -3.35
CA THR A 27 9.08 7.60 -3.05
C THR A 27 9.34 7.78 -1.56
N GLY A 28 8.55 7.14 -0.70
CA GLY A 28 8.74 7.20 0.74
C GLY A 28 8.03 6.09 1.49
N ILE A 29 8.65 5.62 2.57
CA ILE A 29 8.03 4.75 3.57
C ILE A 29 8.33 5.34 4.94
N ARG A 30 7.30 5.56 5.76
CA ARG A 30 7.43 6.08 7.13
C ARG A 30 6.81 5.11 8.11
N LEU A 31 7.60 4.68 9.09
CA LEU A 31 7.13 3.85 10.20
C LEU A 31 7.13 4.65 11.49
N GLN A 32 5.97 4.71 12.15
CA GLN A 32 5.83 5.30 13.47
C GLN A 32 5.49 4.19 14.46
N LEU A 33 6.47 3.81 15.30
CA LEU A 33 6.34 2.71 16.27
C LEU A 33 6.56 3.22 17.72
N PRO A 34 5.56 3.86 18.34
CA PRO A 34 5.61 4.25 19.76
C PRO A 34 6.05 3.10 20.67
N ARG A 35 6.85 3.43 21.70
CA ARG A 35 7.43 2.44 22.64
C ARG A 35 6.37 1.65 23.41
N THR A 36 5.22 2.26 23.69
CA THR A 36 4.05 1.56 24.23
C THR A 36 3.36 0.86 23.07
N GLY A 37 3.59 -0.45 22.93
CA GLY A 37 3.08 -1.24 21.80
C GLY A 37 1.57 -1.17 21.62
N GLY A 38 1.11 -1.49 20.41
CA GLY A 38 -0.29 -1.79 20.09
C GLY A 38 -1.17 -0.58 19.71
N SER A 39 -0.97 0.61 20.31
CA SER A 39 -1.75 1.80 19.95
C SER A 39 -0.87 2.89 19.32
N GLY A 40 -1.28 3.39 18.15
CA GLY A 40 -0.56 4.44 17.43
C GLY A 40 0.61 3.95 16.57
N TRP A 41 0.74 2.64 16.33
CA TRP A 41 1.65 2.11 15.32
C TRP A 41 1.08 2.38 13.93
N THR A 42 1.86 3.03 13.06
CA THR A 42 1.45 3.35 11.69
C THR A 42 2.56 3.07 10.69
N ALA A 43 2.14 2.75 9.46
CA ALA A 43 2.99 2.71 8.27
C ALA A 43 2.37 3.61 7.20
N GLU A 44 3.17 4.52 6.63
CA GLU A 44 2.78 5.38 5.52
C GLU A 44 3.64 5.03 4.30
N PHE A 45 3.00 4.98 3.14
CA PHE A 45 3.60 4.69 1.85
C PHE A 45 3.25 5.81 0.88
N ASP A 46 4.29 6.47 0.38
CA ASP A 46 4.18 7.54 -0.60
C ASP A 46 4.47 6.95 -1.98
N VAL A 47 3.43 6.78 -2.79
CA VAL A 47 3.49 6.15 -4.12
C VAL A 47 3.07 7.15 -5.19
N GLN A 48 3.92 7.36 -6.18
CA GLN A 48 3.53 8.11 -7.38
C GLN A 48 2.84 7.15 -8.34
N ALA A 49 1.64 7.50 -8.79
CA ALA A 49 0.86 6.69 -9.72
C ALA A 49 0.03 7.58 -10.64
N VAL A 50 -0.38 7.02 -11.77
CA VAL A 50 -1.31 7.65 -12.72
C VAL A 50 -2.71 7.65 -12.12
N ASP A 51 -3.34 8.82 -12.04
CA ASP A 51 -4.69 9.00 -11.55
C ASP A 51 -5.69 9.09 -12.71
N GLY A 52 -6.47 8.03 -12.91
CA GLY A 52 -7.49 7.94 -13.95
C GLY A 52 -8.74 8.81 -13.70
N ALA A 53 -8.88 9.41 -12.50
CA ALA A 53 -10.01 10.28 -12.21
C ALA A 53 -9.94 11.63 -12.96
N ASP A 54 -8.72 12.11 -13.24
CA ASP A 54 -8.47 13.46 -13.75
C ASP A 54 -7.53 13.45 -14.99
N GLY A 55 -7.78 12.55 -15.94
CA GLY A 55 -7.10 12.57 -17.25
C GLY A 55 -5.69 12.00 -17.26
N ASP A 56 -5.46 10.95 -16.45
CA ASP A 56 -4.21 10.19 -16.39
C ASP A 56 -3.00 11.02 -15.97
N GLU A 57 -3.19 11.91 -14.98
CA GLU A 57 -2.11 12.71 -14.41
C GLU A 57 -1.34 11.94 -13.34
N TRP A 58 -0.02 12.13 -13.27
CA TRP A 58 0.79 11.59 -12.18
C TRP A 58 0.50 12.33 -10.88
N ARG A 59 0.12 11.57 -9.84
CA ARG A 59 -0.19 12.09 -8.50
C ARG A 59 0.58 11.33 -7.44
N LEU A 60 0.82 12.00 -6.31
CA LEU A 60 1.34 11.34 -5.12
C LEU A 60 0.16 10.82 -4.28
N VAL A 61 0.08 9.51 -4.12
CA VAL A 61 -0.88 8.85 -3.25
C VAL A 61 -0.16 8.43 -1.98
N ARG A 62 -0.58 8.99 -0.84
CA ARG A 62 -0.12 8.52 0.48
C ARG A 62 -1.12 7.52 1.03
N ILE A 63 -0.68 6.29 1.20
CA ILE A 63 -1.44 5.20 1.82
C ILE A 63 -0.97 5.05 3.26
N THR A 64 -1.88 5.11 4.22
CA THR A 64 -1.59 5.03 5.66
C THR A 64 -2.31 3.85 6.28
N LEU A 65 -1.55 2.88 6.77
CA LEU A 65 -2.04 1.82 7.65
C LEU A 65 -1.88 2.24 9.11
N SER A 66 -2.98 2.19 9.86
CA SER A 66 -3.02 2.43 11.31
C SER A 66 -3.29 1.14 12.07
N GLY A 67 -2.88 1.10 13.34
CA GLY A 67 -2.97 -0.11 14.16
C GLY A 67 -2.09 -1.22 13.59
N LEU A 68 -0.93 -0.85 13.02
CA LEU A 68 0.02 -1.76 12.40
C LEU A 68 0.45 -2.83 13.40
N TYR A 69 0.37 -4.11 13.01
CA TYR A 69 0.82 -5.23 13.84
C TYR A 69 1.76 -6.19 13.09
N GLU A 70 1.87 -6.06 11.77
CA GLU A 70 2.76 -6.87 10.94
C GLU A 70 3.27 -6.06 9.75
N TYR A 71 4.54 -6.21 9.39
CA TYR A 71 5.12 -5.63 8.17
C TYR A 71 6.41 -6.34 7.75
N GLU A 72 6.70 -6.33 6.46
CA GLU A 72 7.95 -6.81 5.88
C GLU A 72 8.37 -5.91 4.71
N PHE A 73 9.58 -5.34 4.75
CA PHE A 73 10.12 -4.48 3.69
C PHE A 73 11.60 -4.82 3.42
N PRO A 74 11.90 -5.90 2.69
CA PRO A 74 13.26 -6.28 2.38
C PRO A 74 13.79 -5.32 1.32
N LEU A 75 14.80 -4.53 1.68
CA LEU A 75 15.55 -3.72 0.73
C LEU A 75 16.93 -4.35 0.54
N SER A 76 17.16 -4.93 -0.63
CA SER A 76 18.44 -5.52 -0.98
C SER A 76 18.74 -5.35 -2.48
N ARG A 77 19.93 -5.74 -2.92
CA ARG A 77 20.24 -5.76 -4.36
C ARG A 77 19.36 -6.72 -5.17
N GLN A 78 18.82 -7.74 -4.51
CA GLN A 78 17.92 -8.72 -5.13
C GLN A 78 16.46 -8.23 -5.12
N TYR A 79 16.13 -7.34 -4.18
CA TYR A 79 14.79 -6.93 -3.82
C TYR A 79 14.79 -5.41 -3.62
N SER A 80 14.81 -4.66 -4.73
CA SER A 80 14.77 -3.20 -4.72
C SER A 80 13.45 -2.72 -5.32
N TYR A 81 12.42 -2.77 -4.52
CA TYR A 81 11.03 -2.50 -4.90
C TYR A 81 10.72 -1.00 -4.93
N PHE A 82 11.51 -0.24 -5.68
CA PHE A 82 11.21 1.18 -5.90
C PHE A 82 10.08 1.37 -6.91
N VAL A 83 9.85 0.38 -7.78
CA VAL A 83 8.80 0.37 -8.80
C VAL A 83 7.90 -0.83 -8.55
N LEU A 84 6.59 -0.59 -8.55
CA LEU A 84 5.51 -1.56 -8.39
C LEU A 84 5.19 -2.19 -9.76
N SER A 85 6.10 -2.99 -10.30
CA SER A 85 5.94 -3.56 -11.66
C SER A 85 4.70 -4.46 -11.79
N ASP A 86 4.33 -5.17 -10.74
CA ASP A 86 3.11 -5.99 -10.67
C ASP A 86 1.96 -5.24 -9.96
N GLY A 87 2.09 -3.92 -9.80
CA GLY A 87 1.17 -3.09 -9.04
C GLY A 87 1.20 -3.37 -7.54
N LEU A 88 0.10 -3.03 -6.87
CA LEU A 88 -0.18 -3.38 -5.48
C LEU A 88 -1.57 -4.02 -5.36
N ASN A 89 -1.77 -4.77 -4.29
CA ASN A 89 -3.09 -5.27 -3.90
C ASN A 89 -3.44 -4.88 -2.47
N LEU A 90 -4.74 -4.81 -2.18
CA LEU A 90 -5.23 -4.61 -0.83
C LEU A 90 -6.40 -5.54 -0.48
N ASP A 91 -6.52 -5.80 0.82
CA ASP A 91 -7.68 -6.43 1.43
C ASP A 91 -8.02 -5.71 2.74
N CYS A 92 -9.00 -4.81 2.66
CA CYS A 92 -9.55 -4.03 3.76
C CYS A 92 -10.90 -4.61 4.17
N THR A 93 -10.97 -5.20 5.36
CA THR A 93 -12.20 -5.68 5.98
C THR A 93 -12.53 -4.85 7.21
N ALA A 94 -13.62 -5.17 7.90
CA ALA A 94 -13.97 -4.50 9.17
C ALA A 94 -12.96 -4.75 10.31
N GLU A 95 -12.11 -5.77 10.19
CA GLU A 95 -11.21 -6.21 11.26
C GLU A 95 -9.73 -5.93 10.94
N ARG A 96 -9.36 -5.85 9.66
CA ARG A 96 -7.99 -5.69 9.21
C ARG A 96 -7.89 -4.96 7.89
N CYS A 97 -6.73 -4.40 7.62
CA CYS A 97 -6.32 -3.94 6.31
C CYS A 97 -4.94 -4.47 5.99
N LEU A 98 -4.84 -5.19 4.89
CA LEU A 98 -3.60 -5.69 4.33
C LEU A 98 -3.28 -4.88 3.09
N LEU A 99 -2.04 -4.40 3.01
CA LEU A 99 -1.45 -3.79 1.82
C LEU A 99 -0.27 -4.67 1.37
N ASP A 100 -0.33 -5.15 0.14
CA ASP A 100 0.74 -5.90 -0.51
C ASP A 100 1.30 -5.06 -1.67
N LEU A 101 2.55 -4.65 -1.55
CA LEU A 101 3.28 -3.83 -2.51
C LEU A 101 4.06 -4.68 -3.52
N ASP A 102 3.98 -6.00 -3.43
CA ASP A 102 4.65 -6.91 -4.36
C ASP A 102 3.79 -8.19 -4.55
N PRO A 103 2.55 -8.06 -5.05
CA PRO A 103 1.64 -9.20 -5.13
C PRO A 103 2.10 -10.28 -6.12
N GLY A 104 2.94 -9.91 -7.08
CA GLY A 104 3.42 -10.75 -8.15
C GLY A 104 2.44 -10.89 -9.31
N PRO A 105 2.87 -11.54 -10.41
CA PRO A 105 2.11 -11.63 -11.65
C PRO A 105 1.00 -12.71 -11.61
N ASP A 106 1.02 -13.58 -10.62
CA ASP A 106 0.05 -14.67 -10.45
C ASP A 106 -1.21 -14.19 -9.73
N PRO A 107 -2.34 -14.93 -9.81
CA PRO A 107 -3.56 -14.59 -9.10
C PRO A 107 -3.31 -14.38 -7.60
N TRP A 108 -3.63 -13.19 -7.12
CA TRP A 108 -3.36 -12.79 -5.76
C TRP A 108 -4.48 -13.19 -4.79
N THR A 109 -4.12 -13.65 -3.59
CA THR A 109 -5.07 -13.83 -2.48
C THR A 109 -4.51 -13.30 -1.16
N PRO A 110 -5.34 -12.71 -0.29
CA PRO A 110 -4.86 -12.19 1.00
C PRO A 110 -4.25 -13.25 1.93
N ALA A 111 -4.64 -14.52 1.77
CA ALA A 111 -4.19 -15.63 2.60
C ALA A 111 -2.74 -16.06 2.32
N GLN A 112 -2.21 -15.70 1.16
CA GLN A 112 -0.86 -16.06 0.73
C GLN A 112 0.19 -15.10 1.31
N VAL A 113 -0.19 -13.86 1.63
CA VAL A 113 0.78 -12.86 2.11
C VAL A 113 1.45 -13.32 3.42
N GLY A 114 2.78 -13.18 3.47
CA GLY A 114 3.61 -13.61 4.59
C GLY A 114 3.82 -15.14 4.71
N GLN A 115 3.25 -15.97 3.83
CA GLN A 115 3.48 -17.42 3.91
C GLN A 115 4.86 -17.82 3.33
N PRO A 116 5.48 -18.90 3.85
CA PRO A 116 6.74 -19.39 3.31
C PRO A 116 6.64 -19.80 1.84
N GLY A 117 7.56 -19.30 1.01
CA GLY A 117 7.63 -19.65 -0.42
C GLY A 117 6.79 -18.75 -1.34
N GLU A 118 6.09 -17.79 -0.78
CA GLU A 118 5.23 -16.87 -1.54
C GLU A 118 6.02 -15.80 -2.28
N TYR A 119 5.38 -15.21 -3.28
CA TYR A 119 5.99 -14.12 -4.04
C TYR A 119 6.10 -12.85 -3.20
N SER A 120 5.00 -12.44 -2.53
CA SER A 120 4.98 -11.22 -1.73
C SER A 120 6.13 -11.14 -0.74
N LYS A 121 6.95 -10.09 -0.92
CA LYS A 121 8.04 -9.73 -0.02
C LYS A 121 7.82 -8.38 0.64
N GLN A 122 6.87 -7.58 0.18
CA GLN A 122 6.71 -6.24 0.67
C GLN A 122 5.26 -5.98 1.07
N TYR A 123 4.96 -6.06 2.36
CA TYR A 123 3.59 -5.92 2.84
C TYR A 123 3.52 -5.26 4.21
N ALA A 124 2.31 -4.79 4.53
CA ALA A 124 1.97 -4.30 5.85
C ALA A 124 0.53 -4.66 6.20
N ILE A 125 0.29 -4.96 7.47
CA ILE A 125 -1.02 -5.33 7.99
C ILE A 125 -1.32 -4.49 9.23
N GLY A 126 -2.45 -3.80 9.18
CA GLY A 126 -2.99 -2.99 10.27
C GLY A 126 -4.48 -3.20 10.46
N THR A 127 -5.09 -2.37 11.29
CA THR A 127 -6.54 -2.42 11.59
C THR A 127 -7.37 -1.56 10.65
N SER A 128 -6.77 -0.56 10.01
CA SER A 128 -7.46 0.35 9.10
C SER A 128 -6.49 0.94 8.09
N CYS A 129 -6.97 1.17 6.87
CA CYS A 129 -6.23 1.84 5.81
C CYS A 129 -6.93 3.13 5.41
N THR A 130 -6.14 4.18 5.19
CA THR A 130 -6.63 5.45 4.64
C THR A 130 -5.71 5.88 3.52
N TYR A 131 -6.21 6.65 2.57
CA TYR A 131 -5.38 7.28 1.56
C TYR A 131 -5.66 8.78 1.43
N GLU A 132 -4.66 9.52 1.00
CA GLU A 132 -4.79 10.90 0.54
C GLU A 132 -4.11 11.06 -0.82
N VAL A 133 -4.73 11.82 -1.72
CA VAL A 133 -4.14 12.21 -3.00
C VAL A 133 -3.63 13.63 -2.83
N LEU A 134 -2.33 13.80 -3.04
CA LEU A 134 -1.65 15.08 -2.85
C LEU A 134 -1.41 15.74 -4.21
N ASP A 135 -1.70 17.04 -4.28
CA ASP A 135 -1.39 17.89 -5.42
C ASP A 135 0.05 18.42 -5.31
N GLY A 136 0.81 18.34 -6.40
CA GLY A 136 2.17 18.88 -6.44
C GLY A 136 2.91 18.48 -7.71
N PRO A 137 4.06 19.11 -8.02
CA PRO A 137 5.00 18.53 -8.96
C PRO A 137 5.67 17.33 -8.28
N PHE A 138 5.12 16.15 -8.55
CA PHE A 138 5.69 14.86 -8.18
C PHE A 138 6.23 14.24 -9.48
N ILE A 139 7.41 13.63 -9.38
CA ILE A 139 8.39 13.37 -10.45
C ILE A 139 7.90 12.33 -11.44
#